data_AF-A0A1V4J983-F1
#
_entry.id   AF-A0A1V4J983-F1
#
_cell.length_a   1.000
_cell.length_b   1.000
_cell.length_c   1.000
_cell.angle_alpha   90.00
_cell.angle_beta   90.00
_cell.angle_gamma   90.00
#
_symmetry.space_group_name_H-M   'P 1'
#
loop_
_entity.id
_entity.type
_entity.pdbx_description
1 polymer ?
#
loop_
_entity_poly.entity_id
_entity_poly.type
_entity_poly.pdbx_seq_one_letter_code
_entity_poly.pdbx_strand_id
1 'polypeptide(L)'
;MGFVFSKSVNDSLKAQQEFMLMNSRLQLERQLLMQNQMRERQTAMQIAWSREFLKYFGTFFGLAAVVLTAGYEVYFLTENTDILHFFCYDDAESSFYVVAVPLSFIFAYQYDMGYGTLLQRIKGEAENILDTQSTLLELPKGPLTYEDLEKIRRSQSKFFIEK
;
A
#
# COMPACT_ATOMS: atom_id res chain seq x y z
N MET A 1 -11.23 -7.59 65.55
CA MET A 1 -10.17 -8.21 64.71
C MET A 1 -10.54 -8.28 63.22
N GLY A 2 -11.82 -8.32 62.80
CA GLY A 2 -12.19 -8.43 61.37
C GLY A 2 -11.92 -7.21 60.47
N PHE A 3 -11.85 -5.99 61.02
CA PHE A 3 -11.63 -4.76 60.24
C PHE A 3 -10.19 -4.63 59.68
N VAL A 4 -9.20 -5.20 60.37
CA VAL A 4 -7.79 -5.17 59.92
C VAL A 4 -7.56 -6.20 58.80
N PHE A 5 -8.26 -7.33 58.89
CA PHE A 5 -8.24 -8.37 57.86
C PHE A 5 -8.98 -7.92 56.59
N SER A 6 -10.15 -7.29 56.71
CA SER A 6 -10.85 -6.76 55.54
C SER A 6 -10.08 -5.66 54.84
N LYS A 7 -9.33 -4.82 55.57
CA LYS A 7 -8.50 -3.75 54.98
C LYS A 7 -7.35 -4.30 54.13
N SER A 8 -6.59 -5.27 54.67
CA SER A 8 -5.50 -5.92 53.92
C SER A 8 -5.99 -6.73 52.71
N VAL A 9 -7.15 -7.39 52.81
CA VAL A 9 -7.78 -8.07 51.67
C VAL A 9 -8.22 -7.05 50.61
N ASN A 10 -8.82 -5.92 50.99
CA ASN A 10 -9.26 -4.90 50.04
C ASN A 10 -8.08 -4.20 49.34
N ASP A 11 -6.97 -3.98 50.06
CA ASP A 11 -5.73 -3.44 49.49
C ASP A 11 -5.10 -4.42 48.51
N SER A 12 -5.15 -5.73 48.80
CA SER A 12 -4.67 -6.77 47.87
C SER A 12 -5.55 -6.92 46.62
N LEU A 13 -6.87 -6.78 46.75
CA LEU A 13 -7.82 -6.77 45.63
C LEU A 13 -7.66 -5.51 44.77
N LYS A 14 -7.46 -4.34 45.38
CA LYS A 14 -7.11 -3.10 44.67
C LYS A 14 -5.80 -3.25 43.90
N ALA A 15 -4.75 -3.77 44.55
CA ALA A 15 -3.49 -4.03 43.87
C ALA A 15 -3.69 -5.01 42.70
N GLN A 16 -4.47 -6.09 42.86
CA GLN A 16 -4.80 -6.99 41.76
C GLN A 16 -5.58 -6.30 40.63
N GLN A 17 -6.55 -5.43 40.94
CA GLN A 17 -7.28 -4.65 39.95
C GLN A 17 -6.35 -3.68 39.20
N GLU A 18 -5.46 -2.99 39.91
CA GLU A 18 -4.46 -2.09 39.31
C GLU A 18 -3.49 -2.86 38.41
N PHE A 19 -3.00 -4.02 38.85
CA PHE A 19 -2.17 -4.90 38.02
C PHE A 19 -2.92 -5.42 36.79
N MET A 20 -4.19 -5.79 36.94
CA MET A 20 -5.05 -6.25 35.83
C MET A 20 -5.28 -5.13 34.81
N LEU A 21 -5.55 -3.91 35.27
CA LEU A 21 -5.72 -2.73 34.42
C LEU A 21 -4.42 -2.36 33.70
N MET A 22 -3.29 -2.38 34.42
CA MET A 22 -1.98 -2.08 33.85
C MET A 22 -1.57 -3.10 32.79
N ASN A 23 -1.82 -4.40 33.03
CA ASN A 23 -1.56 -5.45 32.04
C ASN A 23 -2.45 -5.27 30.80
N SER A 24 -3.73 -4.95 30.98
CA SER A 24 -4.65 -4.66 29.87
C SER A 24 -4.18 -3.49 29.02
N ARG A 25 -3.71 -2.40 29.65
CA ARG A 25 -3.13 -1.25 28.96
C ARG A 25 -1.86 -1.64 28.18
N LEU A 26 -0.96 -2.37 28.82
CA LEU A 26 0.30 -2.80 28.19
C LEU A 26 0.06 -3.71 26.97
N GLN A 27 -0.95 -4.58 27.04
CA GLN A 27 -1.36 -5.40 25.90
C GLN A 27 -1.86 -4.54 24.74
N LEU A 28 -2.67 -3.51 25.00
CA LEU A 28 -3.16 -2.59 23.98
C LEU A 28 -2.02 -1.78 23.33
N GLU A 29 -1.09 -1.25 24.13
CA GLU A 29 0.07 -0.50 23.61
C GLU A 29 0.94 -1.35 22.68
N ARG A 30 1.17 -2.62 23.04
CA ARG A 30 1.89 -3.57 22.17
C ARG A 30 1.14 -3.86 20.88
N GLN A 31 -0.18 -4.04 20.96
CA GLN A 31 -1.03 -4.27 19.78
C GLN A 31 -0.98 -3.06 18.83
N LEU A 32 -1.05 -1.83 19.35
CA LEU A 32 -0.96 -0.62 18.55
C LEU A 32 0.41 -0.44 17.91
N LEU A 33 1.48 -0.69 18.65
CA LEU A 33 2.84 -0.62 18.11
C LEU A 33 3.05 -1.64 16.99
N MET A 34 2.60 -2.88 17.18
CA MET A 34 2.64 -3.91 16.14
C MET A 34 1.83 -3.50 14.90
N GLN A 35 0.63 -2.94 15.09
CA GLN A 35 -0.19 -2.44 13.98
C GLN A 35 0.50 -1.30 13.23
N ASN A 36 1.08 -0.34 13.95
CA ASN A 36 1.79 0.79 13.34
C ASN A 36 2.98 0.30 12.50
N GLN A 37 3.79 -0.61 13.03
CA GLN A 37 4.93 -1.16 12.28
C GLN A 37 4.52 -2.03 11.08
N MET A 38 3.48 -2.86 11.23
CA MET A 38 2.96 -3.65 10.11
C MET A 38 2.39 -2.76 9.02
N ARG A 39 1.71 -1.68 9.41
CA ARG A 39 1.18 -0.66 8.49
C ARG A 39 2.31 0.05 7.76
N GLU A 40 3.33 0.55 8.45
CA GLU A 40 4.48 1.23 7.83
C GLU A 40 5.17 0.34 6.79
N ARG A 41 5.38 -0.94 7.12
CA ARG A 41 5.94 -1.93 6.18
C ARG A 41 5.01 -2.18 4.99
N GLN A 42 3.69 -2.27 5.22
CA GLN A 42 2.72 -2.41 4.13
C GLN A 42 2.67 -1.17 3.24
N THR A 43 2.72 0.04 3.80
CA THR A 43 2.76 1.28 3.02
C THR A 43 4.05 1.41 2.23
N ALA A 44 5.19 1.03 2.81
CA ALA A 44 6.47 1.01 2.10
C ALA A 44 6.44 0.02 0.93
N MET A 45 5.88 -1.17 1.14
CA MET A 45 5.67 -2.14 0.07
C MET A 45 4.73 -1.61 -1.03
N GLN A 46 3.64 -0.91 -0.68
CA GLN A 46 2.74 -0.31 -1.66
C GLN A 46 3.41 0.79 -2.49
N ILE A 47 4.21 1.66 -1.85
CA ILE A 47 4.96 2.71 -2.54
C ILE A 47 6.05 2.10 -3.43
N ALA A 48 6.80 1.11 -2.93
CA ALA A 48 7.80 0.41 -3.72
C ALA A 48 7.19 -0.30 -4.92
N TRP A 49 6.05 -0.96 -4.73
CA TRP A 49 5.31 -1.61 -5.81
C TRP A 49 4.88 -0.61 -6.87
N SER A 50 4.35 0.55 -6.48
CA SER A 50 3.94 1.58 -7.45
C SER A 50 5.11 2.17 -8.22
N ARG A 51 6.30 2.33 -7.59
CA ARG A 51 7.53 2.76 -8.28
C ARG A 51 7.97 1.76 -9.34
N GLU A 52 8.03 0.48 -9.00
CA GLU A 52 8.41 -0.56 -9.96
C GLU A 52 7.36 -0.70 -11.07
N PHE A 53 6.07 -0.65 -10.72
CA PHE A 53 4.98 -0.64 -11.70
C PHE A 53 5.11 0.50 -12.72
N LEU A 54 5.41 1.72 -12.25
CA LEU A 54 5.62 2.88 -13.12
C LEU A 54 6.81 2.71 -14.07
N LYS A 55 7.89 2.04 -13.65
CA LYS A 55 9.02 1.74 -14.54
C LYS A 55 8.58 0.82 -15.69
N TYR A 56 7.84 -0.24 -15.37
CA TYR A 56 7.31 -1.15 -16.40
C TYR A 56 6.34 -0.44 -17.34
N PHE A 57 5.25 0.13 -16.82
CA PHE A 57 4.24 0.78 -17.66
C PHE A 57 4.77 2.03 -18.38
N GLY A 58 5.66 2.78 -17.74
CA GLY A 58 6.28 3.96 -18.35
C GLY A 58 7.09 3.63 -19.60
N THR A 59 7.83 2.52 -19.60
CA THR A 59 8.55 2.07 -20.80
C THR A 59 7.61 1.66 -21.92
N PHE A 60 6.53 0.94 -21.60
CA PHE A 60 5.51 0.55 -22.58
C PHE A 60 4.83 1.76 -23.21
N PHE A 61 4.30 2.69 -22.40
CA PHE A 61 3.64 3.88 -22.90
C PHE A 61 4.62 4.81 -23.63
N GLY A 62 5.86 4.91 -23.17
CA GLY A 62 6.90 5.68 -23.85
C GLY A 62 7.20 5.13 -25.25
N LEU A 63 7.39 3.83 -25.37
CA LEU A 63 7.59 3.17 -26.67
C LEU A 63 6.35 3.30 -27.56
N ALA A 64 5.15 3.07 -27.01
CA ALA A 64 3.91 3.24 -27.76
C ALA A 64 3.74 4.67 -28.28
N ALA A 65 4.07 5.69 -27.48
CA ALA A 65 4.01 7.09 -27.90
C ALA A 65 5.01 7.40 -29.02
N VAL A 66 6.25 6.90 -28.94
CA VAL A 66 7.25 7.08 -30.01
C VAL A 66 6.80 6.38 -31.29
N VAL A 67 6.28 5.16 -31.19
CA VAL A 67 5.77 4.39 -32.33
C VAL A 67 4.59 5.12 -32.99
N LEU A 68 3.66 5.65 -32.21
CA LEU A 68 2.51 6.40 -32.73
C LEU A 68 2.91 7.74 -33.37
N THR A 69 3.85 8.46 -32.77
CA THR A 69 4.31 9.76 -33.28
C THR A 69 5.16 9.61 -34.54
N ALA A 70 6.14 8.69 -34.55
CA ALA A 70 6.92 8.37 -35.74
C ALA A 70 6.03 7.76 -36.84
N GLY A 71 5.05 6.95 -36.47
CA GLY A 71 4.03 6.43 -37.39
C GLY A 71 3.26 7.56 -38.08
N TYR A 72 2.80 8.56 -37.32
CA TYR A 72 2.10 9.73 -37.88
C TYR A 72 2.98 10.58 -38.80
N GLU A 73 4.24 10.86 -38.41
CA GLU A 73 5.17 11.64 -39.24
C GLU A 73 5.57 10.89 -40.53
N VAL A 74 5.81 9.58 -40.45
CA VAL A 74 6.12 8.73 -41.63
C VAL A 74 4.89 8.58 -42.53
N TYR A 75 3.68 8.48 -41.97
CA TYR A 75 2.42 8.50 -42.72
C TYR A 75 2.29 9.78 -43.55
N PHE A 76 2.69 10.93 -42.99
CA PHE A 76 2.56 12.23 -43.67
C PHE A 76 3.57 12.43 -44.81
N LEU A 77 4.74 11.78 -44.74
CA LEU A 77 5.85 11.97 -45.70
C LEU A 77 5.91 10.90 -46.81
N THR A 78 5.21 9.77 -46.64
CA THR A 78 5.31 8.62 -47.56
C THR A 78 3.93 8.25 -48.10
N GLU A 79 3.67 8.52 -49.38
CA GLU A 79 2.49 8.05 -50.13
C GLU A 79 2.60 6.55 -50.48
N ASN A 80 3.08 5.74 -49.53
CA ASN A 80 3.39 4.33 -49.74
C ASN A 80 2.59 3.49 -48.73
N THR A 81 1.59 2.77 -49.24
CA THR A 81 0.53 2.07 -48.48
C THR A 81 1.02 0.90 -47.62
N ASP A 82 2.25 0.41 -47.84
CA ASP A 82 2.73 -0.84 -47.24
C ASP A 82 3.24 -0.69 -45.79
N ILE A 83 3.86 0.44 -45.45
CA ILE A 83 4.28 0.76 -44.07
C ILE A 83 3.06 1.17 -43.24
N LEU A 84 2.06 1.68 -43.94
CA LEU A 84 0.79 2.13 -43.46
C LEU A 84 -0.09 0.95 -42.98
N HIS A 85 -0.12 -0.17 -43.71
CA HIS A 85 -0.83 -1.38 -43.32
C HIS A 85 -0.32 -2.03 -42.02
N PHE A 86 0.95 -1.81 -41.66
CA PHE A 86 1.56 -2.36 -40.44
C PHE A 86 1.20 -1.55 -39.18
N PHE A 87 0.95 -0.24 -39.30
CA PHE A 87 0.67 0.66 -38.17
C PHE A 87 -0.76 1.23 -38.14
N CYS A 88 -1.49 1.23 -39.26
CA CYS A 88 -2.85 1.73 -39.42
C CYS A 88 -3.65 0.68 -40.23
N TYR A 89 -4.31 -0.28 -39.57
CA TYR A 89 -5.72 -0.18 -39.20
C TYR A 89 -6.63 0.02 -40.42
N ASP A 90 -6.95 -1.08 -41.13
CA ASP A 90 -8.18 -1.12 -41.92
C ASP A 90 -8.81 -2.52 -42.07
N ASP A 91 -8.04 -3.62 -41.96
CA ASP A 91 -8.64 -4.96 -42.03
C ASP A 91 -9.03 -5.58 -40.69
N ALA A 92 -10.24 -6.14 -40.63
CA ALA A 92 -10.91 -6.72 -39.46
C ALA A 92 -10.11 -7.85 -38.75
N GLU A 93 -9.11 -8.43 -39.42
CA GLU A 93 -8.24 -9.47 -38.85
C GLU A 93 -7.09 -8.88 -37.99
N SER A 94 -6.70 -7.62 -38.19
CA SER A 94 -5.58 -6.97 -37.49
C SER A 94 -5.96 -6.34 -36.14
N SER A 95 -7.25 -6.36 -35.77
CA SER A 95 -7.72 -6.01 -34.42
C SER A 95 -7.06 -6.88 -33.34
N PHE A 96 -6.62 -8.09 -33.71
CA PHE A 96 -5.96 -8.99 -32.77
C PHE A 96 -4.63 -8.41 -32.27
N TYR A 97 -3.81 -7.75 -33.10
CA TYR A 97 -2.51 -7.22 -32.66
C TYR A 97 -2.65 -6.00 -31.75
N VAL A 98 -3.63 -5.13 -32.02
CA VAL A 98 -3.95 -3.97 -31.17
C VAL A 98 -4.36 -4.42 -29.76
N VAL A 99 -5.02 -5.58 -29.64
CA VAL A 99 -5.39 -6.18 -28.36
C VAL A 99 -4.25 -7.05 -27.78
N ALA A 100 -3.54 -7.81 -28.61
CA ALA A 100 -2.53 -8.77 -28.19
C ALA A 100 -1.25 -8.10 -27.66
N VAL A 101 -0.84 -6.96 -28.22
CA VAL A 101 0.34 -6.22 -27.74
C VAL A 101 0.19 -5.79 -26.28
N PRO A 102 -0.85 -5.04 -25.86
CA PRO A 102 -1.04 -4.70 -24.44
C PRO A 102 -1.29 -5.94 -23.56
N LEU A 103 -1.98 -6.97 -24.05
CA LEU A 103 -2.18 -8.21 -23.29
C LEU A 103 -0.87 -8.98 -23.06
N SER A 104 0.01 -9.04 -24.05
CA SER A 104 1.34 -9.66 -23.95
C SER A 104 2.23 -8.92 -22.96
N PHE A 105 2.12 -7.59 -22.90
CA PHE A 105 2.84 -6.77 -21.93
C PHE A 105 2.36 -7.06 -20.50
N ILE A 106 1.05 -7.14 -20.28
CA ILE A 106 0.47 -7.53 -18.98
C ILE A 106 0.91 -8.95 -18.61
N PHE A 107 0.91 -9.89 -19.56
CA PHE A 107 1.34 -11.26 -19.32
C PHE A 107 2.82 -11.33 -18.90
N ALA A 108 3.71 -10.60 -19.58
CA ALA A 108 5.12 -10.53 -19.23
C ALA A 108 5.33 -9.95 -17.82
N TYR A 109 4.57 -8.91 -17.45
CA TYR A 109 4.58 -8.37 -16.09
C TYR A 109 4.12 -9.40 -15.05
N GLN A 110 3.01 -10.11 -15.30
CA GLN A 110 2.51 -11.15 -14.39
C GLN A 110 3.49 -12.32 -14.25
N TYR A 111 4.15 -12.68 -15.34
CA TYR A 111 5.18 -13.72 -15.35
C TYR A 111 6.38 -13.36 -14.47
N ASP A 112 6.92 -12.14 -14.60
CA ASP A 112 8.03 -11.65 -13.77
C ASP A 112 7.60 -11.44 -12.31
N MET A 113 6.35 -11.06 -12.05
CA MET A 113 5.81 -10.96 -10.69
C MET A 113 5.66 -12.32 -10.01
N GLY A 114 5.29 -13.38 -10.75
CA GLY A 114 5.08 -14.72 -10.22
C GLY A 114 6.35 -15.54 -10.06
N TYR A 115 7.28 -15.44 -11.00
CA TYR A 115 8.47 -16.32 -11.08
C TYR A 115 9.80 -15.57 -11.16
N GLY A 116 9.78 -14.26 -11.39
CA GLY A 116 10.97 -13.47 -11.62
C GLY A 116 11.48 -12.73 -10.39
N THR A 117 12.32 -11.72 -10.63
CA THR A 117 13.02 -10.96 -9.57
C THR A 117 12.24 -9.73 -9.12
N LEU A 118 11.10 -9.44 -9.75
CA LEU A 118 10.31 -8.24 -9.50
C LEU A 118 9.91 -8.12 -8.02
N LEU A 119 9.47 -9.22 -7.39
CA LEU A 119 9.09 -9.21 -5.98
C LEU A 119 10.28 -8.93 -5.04
N GLN A 120 11.47 -9.42 -5.39
CA GLN A 120 12.70 -9.13 -4.64
C GLN A 120 13.11 -7.67 -4.79
N ARG A 121 12.98 -7.10 -5.99
CA ARG A 121 13.27 -5.68 -6.26
C ARG A 121 12.30 -4.76 -5.51
N ILE A 122 11.01 -5.07 -5.53
CA ILE A 122 10.02 -4.33 -4.73
C ILE A 122 10.36 -4.40 -3.25
N LYS A 123 10.72 -5.58 -2.75
CA LYS A 123 11.11 -5.72 -1.35
C LYS A 123 12.36 -4.89 -1.02
N GLY A 124 13.38 -4.92 -1.88
CA GLY A 124 14.59 -4.10 -1.69
C GLY A 124 14.31 -2.59 -1.74
N GLU A 125 13.43 -2.14 -2.66
CA GLU A 125 13.00 -0.75 -2.72
C GLU A 125 12.16 -0.37 -1.48
N ALA A 126 11.34 -1.28 -0.97
CA ALA A 126 10.58 -1.06 0.26
C ALA A 126 11.47 -0.93 1.50
N GLU A 127 12.51 -1.77 1.61
CA GLU A 127 13.54 -1.68 2.65
C GLU A 127 14.27 -0.33 2.56
N ASN A 128 14.66 0.08 1.34
CA ASN A 128 15.28 1.38 1.11
C ASN A 128 14.37 2.55 1.52
N ILE A 129 13.05 2.48 1.25
CA ILE A 129 12.09 3.51 1.68
C ILE A 129 11.96 3.57 3.21
N LEU A 130 11.94 2.41 3.89
CA LEU A 130 11.88 2.35 5.35
C LEU A 130 13.09 3.04 6.00
N ASP A 131 14.28 2.86 5.43
CA ASP A 131 15.52 3.41 5.98
C ASP A 131 15.76 4.87 5.59
N THR A 132 15.41 5.27 4.37
CA THR A 132 15.76 6.61 3.83
C THR A 132 14.61 7.60 3.86
N GLN A 133 13.36 7.15 3.79
CA GLN A 133 12.17 7.98 3.52
C GLN A 133 11.01 7.65 4.48
N SER A 134 11.32 7.45 5.76
CA SER A 134 10.32 7.16 6.80
C SER A 134 9.23 8.24 6.93
N THR A 135 9.51 9.49 6.54
CA THR A 135 8.54 10.59 6.54
C THR A 135 7.39 10.38 5.56
N LEU A 136 7.60 9.65 4.45
CA LEU A 136 6.51 9.28 3.53
C LEU A 136 5.54 8.26 4.13
N LEU A 137 5.97 7.58 5.19
CA LEU A 137 5.21 6.54 5.89
C LEU A 137 4.53 7.09 7.14
N GLU A 138 4.62 8.39 7.41
CA GLU A 138 3.91 8.99 8.53
C GLU A 138 2.40 9.00 8.29
N LEU A 139 1.64 8.79 9.36
CA LEU A 139 0.19 8.90 9.27
C LEU A 139 -0.21 10.38 9.19
N PRO A 140 -1.24 10.71 8.39
CA PRO A 140 -1.92 11.97 8.58
C PRO A 140 -2.50 11.98 10.00
N LYS A 141 -2.08 12.94 10.83
CA LYS A 141 -2.38 13.07 12.28
C LYS A 141 -1.59 12.15 13.22
N GLY A 142 -0.55 11.46 12.74
CA GLY A 142 0.35 10.65 13.56
C GLY A 142 -0.22 9.28 13.97
N PRO A 143 0.59 8.44 14.65
CA PRO A 143 0.18 7.12 15.11
C PRO A 143 -0.89 7.21 16.20
N LEU A 144 -1.83 6.26 16.17
CA LEU A 144 -2.91 6.20 17.14
C LEU A 144 -2.35 5.84 18.53
N THR A 145 -2.43 6.77 19.48
CA THR A 145 -2.00 6.53 20.86
C THR A 145 -3.15 6.03 21.74
N TYR A 146 -2.82 5.45 22.89
CA TYR A 146 -3.82 5.04 23.87
C TYR A 146 -4.72 6.21 24.32
N GLU A 147 -4.14 7.40 24.50
CA GLU A 147 -4.90 8.58 24.89
C GLU A 147 -5.88 9.02 23.80
N ASP A 148 -5.48 8.92 22.53
CA ASP A 148 -6.36 9.24 21.41
C ASP A 148 -7.51 8.23 21.30
N LEU A 149 -7.24 6.95 21.56
CA LEU A 149 -8.29 5.93 21.66
C LEU A 149 -9.26 6.19 22.81
N GLU A 150 -8.76 6.57 23.98
CA GLU A 150 -9.62 6.93 25.10
C GLU A 150 -10.47 8.16 24.78
N LYS A 151 -9.90 9.18 24.14
CA LYS A 151 -10.63 10.36 23.68
C LYS A 151 -11.74 9.98 22.70
N ILE A 152 -11.43 9.14 21.70
CA ILE A 152 -12.42 8.64 20.72
C ILE A 152 -13.52 7.83 21.41
N ARG A 153 -13.18 6.96 22.37
CA ARG A 153 -14.17 6.17 23.12
C ARG A 153 -15.10 7.07 23.93
N ARG A 154 -14.55 8.09 24.61
CA ARG A 154 -15.32 9.06 25.40
C ARG A 154 -16.20 9.95 24.52
N SER A 155 -15.73 10.36 23.33
CA SER A 155 -16.54 11.13 22.40
C SER A 155 -17.69 10.30 21.82
N GLN A 156 -17.44 9.02 21.47
CA GLN A 156 -18.49 8.10 21.04
C GLN A 156 -19.54 7.89 22.14
N SER A 157 -19.12 7.63 23.39
CA SER A 157 -20.06 7.43 24.49
C SER A 157 -20.94 8.65 24.77
N LYS A 158 -20.40 9.87 24.62
CA LYS A 158 -21.19 11.10 24.78
C LYS A 158 -22.27 11.24 23.69
N PHE A 159 -21.93 10.89 22.45
CA PHE A 159 -22.87 10.95 21.31
C PHE A 159 -24.09 10.05 21.49
N PHE A 160 -23.96 8.90 22.16
CA PHE A 160 -25.09 8.00 22.44
C PHE A 160 -26.00 8.45 23.59
N ILE A 161 -25.55 9.38 24.44
CA ILE A 161 -26.32 9.87 25.59
C ILE A 161 -27.17 11.10 25.20
N GLU A 162 -26.73 11.84 24.18
CA GLU A 162 -27.34 13.12 23.77
C GLU A 162 -28.39 12.98 22.64
N LYS A 163 -28.73 11.75 22.25
CA LYS A 163 -29.70 11.42 21.19
C LYS A 163 -30.90 10.68 21.76
#